data_AF-A0A817DW57-F1
#
_entry.id   AF-A0A817DW57-F1
#
_cell.length_a   1.000
_cell.length_b   1.000
_cell.length_c   1.000
_cell.angle_alpha   90.00
_cell.angle_beta   90.00
_cell.angle_gamma   90.00
#
_symmetry.space_group_name_H-M   'P 1'
#
loop_
_entity.id
_entity.type
_entity.pdbx_description
1 polymer ?
#
loop_
_entity_poly.entity_id
_entity_poly.type
_entity_poly.pdbx_seq_one_letter_code
_entity_poly.pdbx_strand_id
1 'polypeptide(L)'
;MFEQLKVQYSSSLLCPCSQILVLYSKFLSVKPATYRQVCSSYFISSNFIQLLWISDLYSSYYWNIDMKILSIQFRLLASLCSLAENTIQQKIKIFSS
;
A
#
# COMPACT_ATOMS: atom_id res chain seq x y z
N MET A 1 -15.95 -27.61 -29.13
CA MET A 1 -14.90 -27.27 -30.13
C MET A 1 -13.51 -27.72 -29.67
N PHE A 2 -13.03 -27.34 -28.47
CA PHE A 2 -11.75 -27.85 -27.93
C PHE A 2 -11.75 -29.38 -27.67
N GLU A 3 -12.84 -29.91 -27.11
CA GLU A 3 -12.97 -31.36 -26.81
C GLU A 3 -12.93 -32.26 -28.06
N GLN A 4 -13.49 -31.81 -29.19
CA GLN A 4 -13.50 -32.58 -30.44
C GLN A 4 -12.10 -32.69 -31.06
N LEU A 5 -11.31 -31.61 -30.99
CA LEU A 5 -9.91 -31.58 -31.43
C LEU A 5 -9.03 -32.51 -30.59
N LYS A 6 -9.30 -32.60 -29.27
CA LYS A 6 -8.57 -33.48 -28.34
C LYS A 6 -8.78 -34.96 -28.64
N VAL A 7 -9.99 -35.34 -29.07
CA VAL A 7 -10.31 -36.72 -29.48
C VAL A 7 -9.69 -37.05 -30.84
N GLN A 8 -9.79 -36.14 -31.82
CA GLN A 8 -9.37 -36.38 -33.20
C GLN A 8 -7.85 -36.36 -33.40
N TYR A 9 -7.12 -35.61 -32.56
CA TYR A 9 -5.66 -35.47 -32.64
C TYR A 9 -4.96 -35.98 -31.38
N SER A 10 -5.55 -36.88 -30.60
CA SER A 10 -5.05 -37.33 -29.29
C SER A 10 -3.57 -37.76 -29.27
N SER A 11 -3.06 -38.31 -30.37
CA SER A 11 -1.67 -38.75 -30.55
C SER A 11 -0.69 -37.65 -30.96
N SER A 12 -1.17 -36.50 -31.45
CA SER A 12 -0.35 -35.36 -31.90
C SER A 12 -0.57 -34.09 -31.08
N LEU A 13 -1.71 -33.99 -30.38
CA LEU A 13 -2.09 -32.91 -29.50
C LEU A 13 -1.49 -33.15 -28.09
N LEU A 14 -0.18 -33.35 -28.04
CA LEU A 14 0.57 -33.19 -26.82
C LEU A 14 0.65 -31.68 -26.58
N CYS A 15 -0.22 -31.12 -25.74
CA CYS A 15 -0.01 -29.77 -25.24
C CYS A 15 1.25 -29.82 -24.37
N PRO A 16 2.40 -29.28 -24.81
CA PRO A 16 3.52 -29.16 -23.90
C PRO A 16 3.05 -28.24 -22.79
N CYS A 17 2.97 -28.80 -21.58
CA CYS A 17 2.79 -28.04 -20.35
C CYS A 17 4.08 -27.23 -20.09
N SER A 18 4.40 -26.32 -21.01
CA SER A 18 5.60 -25.49 -20.98
C SER A 18 5.44 -24.38 -19.93
N GLN A 19 4.21 -23.99 -19.61
CA GLN A 19 3.90 -23.06 -18.52
C GLN A 19 2.50 -23.31 -17.94
N ILE A 20 2.36 -24.32 -17.07
CA ILE A 20 1.15 -24.45 -16.22
C ILE A 20 1.08 -23.30 -15.19
N LEU A 21 2.23 -22.73 -14.84
CA LEU A 21 2.37 -21.70 -13.82
C LEU A 21 2.78 -20.38 -14.47
N VAL A 22 1.85 -19.43 -14.51
CA VAL A 22 2.17 -18.03 -14.80
C VAL A 22 2.43 -17.33 -13.47
N LEU A 23 3.64 -16.78 -13.30
CA LEU A 23 3.97 -16.00 -12.12
C LEU A 23 3.01 -14.82 -12.00
N TYR A 24 2.39 -14.67 -10.83
CA TYR A 24 1.47 -13.55 -10.55
C TYR A 24 2.12 -12.17 -10.73
N SER A 25 3.44 -12.09 -10.60
CA SER A 25 4.23 -10.89 -10.90
C SER A 25 4.04 -10.36 -12.33
N LYS A 26 3.63 -11.21 -13.30
CA LYS A 26 3.28 -10.77 -14.66
C LYS A 26 2.01 -9.93 -14.71
N PHE A 27 1.10 -10.11 -13.76
CA PHE A 27 -0.22 -9.44 -13.76
C PHE A 27 -0.34 -8.37 -12.68
N LEU A 28 0.46 -8.42 -11.62
CA LEU A 28 0.40 -7.49 -10.51
C LEU A 28 1.35 -6.30 -10.73
N SER A 29 0.80 -5.15 -11.13
CA SER A 29 1.52 -3.85 -11.09
C SER A 29 0.92 -2.96 -10.01
N VAL A 30 1.49 -3.03 -8.80
CA VAL A 30 1.08 -2.16 -7.70
C VAL A 30 2.07 -1.00 -7.63
N LYS A 31 1.58 0.22 -7.81
CA LYS A 31 2.38 1.46 -7.64
C LYS A 31 1.99 2.18 -6.34
N PRO A 32 2.37 1.67 -5.15
CA PRO A 32 1.87 2.13 -3.85
C PRO A 32 2.10 3.63 -3.58
N ALA A 33 3.15 4.22 -4.15
CA ALA A 33 3.48 5.64 -4.02
C ALA A 33 2.47 6.58 -4.71
N THR A 34 1.81 6.15 -5.79
CA THR A 34 0.89 6.99 -6.58
C THR A 34 -0.50 7.12 -5.96
N TYR A 35 -0.93 6.17 -5.12
CA TYR A 35 -2.31 6.12 -4.61
C TYR A 35 -2.49 6.79 -3.25
N ARG A 36 -1.41 7.33 -2.66
CA ARG A 36 -1.41 7.80 -1.26
C ARG A 36 -0.97 9.24 -1.10
N GLN A 37 -1.68 10.16 -1.74
CA GLN A 37 -1.44 11.62 -1.58
C GLN A 37 -1.45 12.07 -0.11
N VAL A 38 -2.28 11.44 0.73
CA VAL A 38 -2.32 11.72 2.17
C VAL A 38 -1.05 11.25 2.88
N CYS A 39 -0.49 10.09 2.50
CA CYS A 39 0.71 9.55 3.11
C CYS A 39 2.01 10.11 2.51
N SER A 40 1.94 10.90 1.44
CA SER A 40 3.04 11.72 0.95
C SER A 40 2.92 13.19 1.37
N SER A 41 1.88 13.53 2.15
CA SER A 41 1.64 14.90 2.60
C SER A 41 2.64 15.33 3.68
N TYR A 42 3.01 16.61 3.65
CA TYR A 42 3.79 17.25 4.71
C TYR A 42 3.15 17.14 6.09
N PHE A 43 1.81 17.01 6.18
CA PHE A 43 1.08 16.98 7.44
C PHE A 43 1.34 15.72 8.28
N ILE A 44 1.83 14.64 7.69
CA ILE A 44 2.21 13.44 8.45
C ILE A 44 3.71 13.41 8.80
N SER A 45 4.46 14.45 8.41
CA SER A 45 5.89 14.54 8.72
C SER A 45 6.11 14.78 10.21
N SER A 46 7.21 14.22 10.74
CA SER A 46 7.61 14.44 12.14
C SER A 46 7.80 15.92 12.46
N ASN A 47 8.32 16.70 11.51
CA ASN A 47 8.53 18.14 11.66
C ASN A 47 7.19 18.87 11.88
N PHE A 48 6.20 18.66 11.01
CA PHE A 48 4.89 19.30 11.16
C PHE A 48 4.21 18.93 12.48
N ILE A 49 4.22 17.64 12.82
CA ILE A 49 3.63 17.15 14.08
C ILE A 49 4.33 17.79 15.29
N GLN A 50 5.65 17.95 15.23
CA GLN A 50 6.42 18.56 16.31
C GLN A 50 6.15 20.05 16.46
N LEU A 51 5.94 20.78 15.36
CA LEU A 51 5.53 22.20 15.39
C LEU A 51 4.19 22.39 16.12
N LEU A 52 3.24 21.49 15.90
CA LEU A 52 1.94 21.53 16.62
C LEU A 52 2.09 21.27 18.12
N TRP A 53 3.10 20.51 18.53
CA TRP A 53 3.36 20.20 19.94
C TRP A 53 4.04 21.34 20.71
N ILE A 54 4.86 22.15 20.02
CA ILE A 54 5.66 23.24 20.62
C ILE A 54 4.83 24.54 20.79
N SER A 55 3.49 24.47 20.73
CA SER A 55 2.62 25.65 20.80
C SER A 55 3.04 26.61 21.93
N ASP A 56 3.31 27.86 21.52
CA ASP A 56 4.04 28.88 22.26
C ASP A 56 3.51 29.14 23.68
N LEU A 57 4.43 29.53 24.59
CA LEU A 57 4.13 30.04 25.94
C LEU A 57 3.17 31.24 25.94
N TYR A 58 3.06 31.96 24.81
CA TYR A 58 2.20 33.12 24.62
C TYR A 58 0.83 32.81 24.00
N SER A 59 0.56 31.56 23.63
CA SER A 59 -0.72 31.18 23.04
C SER A 59 -1.77 30.87 24.12
N SER A 60 -3.05 31.14 23.81
CA SER A 60 -4.14 30.91 24.77
C SER A 60 -4.22 29.42 25.16
N TYR A 61 -4.73 29.13 26.35
CA TYR A 61 -4.85 27.76 26.86
C TYR A 61 -5.64 26.84 25.90
N TYR A 62 -6.73 27.36 25.33
CA TYR A 62 -7.55 26.61 24.36
C TYR A 62 -6.79 26.32 23.06
N TRP A 63 -6.02 27.28 22.54
CA TRP A 63 -5.20 27.07 21.34
C TRP A 63 -4.16 25.96 21.53
N ASN A 64 -3.51 25.92 22.69
CA ASN A 64 -2.55 24.87 23.05
C ASN A 64 -3.19 23.47 23.04
N ILE A 65 -4.41 23.34 23.57
CA ILE A 65 -5.13 22.06 23.60
C ILE A 65 -5.48 21.62 22.18
N ASP A 66 -6.04 22.52 21.36
CA ASP A 66 -6.43 22.21 19.99
C ASP A 66 -5.24 21.75 19.15
N MET A 67 -4.09 22.43 19.27
CA MET A 67 -2.86 22.05 18.57
C MET A 67 -2.33 20.69 19.02
N LYS A 68 -2.40 20.38 20.32
CA LYS A 68 -2.03 19.06 20.84
C LYS A 68 -2.95 17.96 20.34
N ILE A 69 -4.27 18.19 20.33
CA ILE A 69 -5.26 17.25 19.77
C ILE A 69 -4.95 17.02 18.29
N LEU A 70 -4.72 18.09 17.53
CA LEU A 70 -4.39 18.01 16.11
C LEU A 70 -3.09 17.23 15.86
N SER A 71 -2.06 17.45 16.67
CA SER A 71 -0.81 16.69 16.66
C SER A 71 -1.04 15.19 16.86
N ILE A 72 -1.92 14.80 17.80
CA ILE A 72 -2.26 13.39 18.06
C ILE A 72 -2.95 12.78 16.84
N GLN A 73 -3.88 13.50 16.22
CA GLN A 73 -4.58 13.03 15.01
C GLN A 73 -3.61 12.80 13.84
N PHE A 74 -2.70 13.73 13.57
CA PHE A 74 -1.71 13.57 12.51
C PHE A 74 -0.69 12.47 12.80
N ARG A 75 -0.33 12.25 14.08
CA ARG A 75 0.51 11.11 14.47
C ARG A 75 -0.20 9.76 14.26
N LEU A 76 -1.50 9.69 14.56
CA LEU A 76 -2.30 8.51 14.25
C LEU A 76 -2.33 8.26 12.74
N LEU A 77 -2.57 9.32 11.95
CA LEU A 77 -2.57 9.24 10.48
C LEU A 77 -1.23 8.74 9.92
N ALA A 78 -0.09 9.26 10.43
CA ALA A 78 1.24 8.80 10.05
C ALA A 78 1.46 7.30 10.35
N SER A 79 0.93 6.84 11.49
CA SER A 79 1.01 5.43 11.91
C SER A 79 0.17 4.54 11.00
N LEU A 80 -1.06 4.96 10.65
CA LEU A 80 -1.92 4.25 9.69
C LEU A 80 -1.29 4.17 8.30
N CYS A 81 -0.67 5.27 7.85
CA CYS A 81 0.09 5.29 6.59
C CYS A 81 1.23 4.27 6.58
N SER A 82 2.01 4.22 7.66
CA SER A 82 3.10 3.25 7.82
C SER A 82 2.59 1.81 7.84
N LEU A 83 1.50 1.55 8.57
CA LEU A 83 0.85 0.24 8.60
C LEU A 83 0.36 -0.20 7.22
N ALA A 84 -0.28 0.71 6.48
CA ALA A 84 -0.75 0.44 5.14
C ALA A 84 0.41 0.19 4.16
N GLU A 85 1.54 0.90 4.29
CA GLU A 85 2.73 0.65 3.46
C GLU A 85 3.28 -0.75 3.73
N ASN A 86 3.52 -1.07 5.00
CA ASN A 86 4.05 -2.37 5.41
C ASN A 86 3.15 -3.52 4.98
N THR A 87 1.82 -3.37 5.13
CA THR A 87 0.85 -4.39 4.73
C THR A 87 0.90 -4.64 3.22
N ILE A 88 0.95 -3.58 2.41
CA ILE A 88 1.03 -3.72 0.94
C ILE A 88 2.36 -4.37 0.54
N GLN A 89 3.48 -3.92 1.09
CA GLN A 89 4.80 -4.50 0.80
C GLN A 89 4.87 -5.98 1.20
N GLN A 90 4.32 -6.36 2.36
CA GLN A 90 4.24 -7.75 2.79
C GLN A 90 3.43 -8.60 1.82
N LYS A 91 2.26 -8.11 1.39
CA LYS A 91 1.42 -8.84 0.43
C LYS A 91 2.10 -8.97 -0.93
N ILE A 92 2.71 -7.90 -1.44
CA ILE A 92 3.49 -7.94 -2.68
C ILE A 92 4.58 -9.01 -2.57
N LYS A 93 5.35 -9.04 -1.48
CA LYS A 93 6.39 -10.04 -1.25
C LYS A 93 5.83 -11.47 -1.34
N ILE A 94 4.72 -11.74 -0.65
CA ILE A 94 4.05 -13.06 -0.66
C ILE A 94 3.61 -13.44 -2.08
N PHE A 95 3.05 -12.51 -2.86
CA PHE A 95 2.59 -12.80 -4.22
C PHE A 95 3.72 -12.85 -5.27
N SER A 96 4.90 -12.35 -4.93
CA SER A 96 6.08 -12.33 -5.80
C SER A 96 7.08 -13.47 -5.55
N SER A 97 6.99 -14.14 -4.39
CA SER A 97 7.71 -15.39 -4.07
C SER A 97 7.01 -16.60 -4.68
#